data_AF-A0A7W0JVT7-F1
#
_entry.id   AF-A0A7W0JVT7-F1
#
_cell.length_a   1.000
_cell.length_b   1.000
_cell.length_c   1.000
_cell.angle_alpha   90.00
_cell.angle_beta   90.00
_cell.angle_gamma   90.00
#
_symmetry.space_group_name_H-M   'P 1'
#
loop_
_entity.id
_entity.type
_entity.pdbx_description
1 polymer ?
#
loop_
_entity_poly.entity_id
_entity_poly.type
_entity_poly.pdbx_seq_one_letter_code
_entity_poly.pdbx_strand_id
1 'polypeptide(L)'
;MVELDAVLVFVEKVEGEGLQTLSQQEVAKRLGYANPTSTPFYRRVVAAKLFGLIDTTQGVNLTRLALDYFKPTDEESKQQALLTAVTNVIGYQGIIERFSEKRLPPLDILKNFIEREFDLAPDAANACADIFVRSVNRAGLVRGDSTLSLNVPVPSSRSAVSQKAFSQAIPSVIPNTLAPGSEESESHYLSLDASRNRRVTVQAPPIITASELKRIQNWLAVQLHVVEALDASQSEQKISNDAGDGRLASES
;
A
#
# COMPACT_ATOMS: atom_id res chain seq x y z
N MET A 1 21.86 4.48 15.59
CA MET A 1 20.62 4.29 14.81
C MET A 1 20.60 2.84 14.34
N VAL A 2 19.44 2.21 14.14
CA VAL A 2 19.34 0.77 13.83
C VAL A 2 19.08 0.61 12.33
N GLU A 3 19.86 -0.22 11.67
CA GLU A 3 19.74 -0.51 10.24
C GLU A 3 18.64 -1.54 9.95
N LEU A 4 18.12 -1.54 8.71
CA LEU A 4 17.05 -2.44 8.28
C LEU A 4 17.37 -3.91 8.55
N ASP A 5 18.59 -4.37 8.27
CA ASP A 5 18.97 -5.77 8.46
C ASP A 5 18.89 -6.21 9.94
N ALA A 6 19.38 -5.36 10.84
CA ALA A 6 19.28 -5.59 12.28
C ALA A 6 17.83 -5.59 12.79
N VAL A 7 16.94 -4.84 12.12
CA VAL A 7 15.50 -4.87 12.40
C VAL A 7 14.87 -6.16 11.91
N LEU A 8 15.20 -6.62 10.70
CA LEU A 8 14.68 -7.87 10.15
C LEU A 8 15.07 -9.07 11.04
N VAL A 9 16.33 -9.15 11.47
CA VAL A 9 16.79 -10.18 12.42
C VAL A 9 16.05 -10.10 13.76
N PHE A 10 15.71 -8.90 14.23
CA PHE A 10 14.93 -8.74 15.45
C PHE A 10 13.50 -9.26 15.28
N VAL A 11 12.82 -8.92 14.18
CA VAL A 11 11.44 -9.35 13.93
C VAL A 11 11.37 -10.85 13.64
N GLU A 12 12.36 -11.41 12.95
CA GLU A 12 12.50 -12.85 12.73
C GLU A 12 12.57 -13.62 14.06
N LYS A 13 13.33 -13.12 15.05
CA LYS A 13 13.38 -13.74 16.38
C LYS A 13 12.04 -13.65 17.11
N VAL A 14 11.34 -12.52 17.01
CA VAL A 14 10.00 -12.36 17.59
C VAL A 14 9.02 -13.36 17.00
N GLU A 15 9.07 -13.56 15.68
CA GLU A 15 8.21 -14.48 14.94
C GLU A 15 8.56 -15.95 15.23
N GLY A 16 9.84 -16.30 15.18
CA GLY A 16 10.34 -17.66 15.39
C GLY A 16 10.16 -18.18 16.82
N GLU A 17 10.24 -17.31 17.83
CA GLU A 17 9.93 -17.67 19.23
C GLU A 17 8.43 -17.59 19.56
N GLY A 18 7.57 -17.25 18.59
CA GLY A 18 6.12 -17.15 18.77
C GLY A 18 5.71 -16.04 19.74
N LEU A 19 6.50 -14.95 19.80
CA LEU A 19 6.32 -13.85 20.75
C LEU A 19 5.33 -12.79 20.24
N GLN A 20 4.71 -13.01 19.08
CA GLN A 20 3.63 -12.17 18.59
C GLN A 20 2.51 -12.04 19.63
N THR A 21 1.83 -10.90 19.67
CA THR A 21 0.73 -10.57 20.60
C THR A 21 1.13 -10.37 22.06
N LEU A 22 2.38 -10.68 22.43
CA LEU A 22 2.86 -10.49 23.80
C LEU A 22 3.18 -9.02 24.09
N SER A 23 3.19 -8.68 25.38
CA SER A 23 3.61 -7.36 25.85
C SER A 23 5.10 -7.14 25.60
N GLN A 24 5.52 -5.89 25.42
CA GLN A 24 6.94 -5.55 25.23
C GLN A 24 7.82 -6.03 26.40
N GLN A 25 7.28 -6.09 27.62
CA GLN A 25 7.98 -6.61 28.79
C GLN A 25 8.33 -8.09 28.63
N GLU A 26 7.37 -8.91 28.22
CA GLU A 26 7.59 -10.34 28.03
C GLU A 26 8.51 -10.60 26.83
N VAL A 27 8.32 -9.88 25.73
CA VAL A 27 9.20 -9.99 24.55
C VAL A 27 10.65 -9.63 24.92
N ALA A 28 10.87 -8.55 25.67
CA ALA A 28 12.21 -8.15 26.11
C ALA A 28 12.85 -9.24 26.98
N LYS A 29 12.09 -9.81 27.92
CA LYS A 29 12.57 -10.86 28.82
C LYS A 29 12.94 -12.14 28.07
N ARG A 30 12.10 -12.59 27.13
CA ARG A 30 12.32 -13.81 26.32
C ARG A 30 13.54 -13.69 25.41
N LEU A 31 13.70 -12.52 24.79
CA LEU A 31 14.85 -12.22 23.94
C LEU A 31 16.14 -11.87 24.72
N GLY A 32 16.13 -12.00 26.05
CA GLY A 32 17.32 -11.81 26.88
C GLY A 32 17.74 -10.35 27.13
N TYR A 33 16.84 -9.39 26.91
CA TYR A 33 17.09 -7.99 27.26
C TYR A 33 16.77 -7.71 28.73
N ALA A 34 17.51 -6.75 29.32
CA ALA A 34 17.35 -6.41 30.74
C ALA A 34 15.94 -5.92 31.09
N ASN A 35 15.33 -5.10 30.23
CA ASN A 35 13.97 -4.56 30.38
C ASN A 35 13.50 -3.93 29.03
N PRO A 36 12.20 -3.64 28.85
CA PRO A 36 11.70 -3.02 27.62
C PRO A 36 12.14 -1.56 27.40
N THR A 37 12.65 -0.88 28.44
CA THR A 37 13.20 0.48 28.31
C THR A 37 14.69 0.48 27.98
N SER A 38 15.32 -0.70 27.92
CA SER A 38 16.74 -0.83 27.62
C SER A 38 16.97 -0.28 26.22
N THR A 39 17.95 0.60 26.11
CA THR A 39 18.31 1.26 24.84
C THR A 39 18.41 0.30 23.64
N PRO A 40 19.04 -0.88 23.73
CA PRO A 40 19.12 -1.79 22.58
C PRO A 40 17.77 -2.40 22.17
N PHE A 41 16.86 -2.69 23.11
CA PHE A 41 15.54 -3.21 22.79
C PHE A 41 14.62 -2.09 22.28
N TYR A 42 14.54 -0.99 23.03
CA TYR A 42 13.71 0.16 22.68
C TYR A 42 14.01 0.68 21.27
N ARG A 43 15.30 0.85 20.92
CA ARG A 43 15.69 1.32 19.58
C ARG A 43 15.28 0.35 18.47
N ARG A 44 15.31 -0.98 18.71
CA ARG A 44 14.87 -1.99 17.74
C ARG A 44 13.36 -2.00 17.57
N VAL A 45 12.61 -1.90 18.67
CA VAL A 45 11.15 -1.80 18.62
C VAL A 45 10.72 -0.55 17.87
N VAL A 46 11.31 0.61 18.19
CA VAL A 46 10.99 1.87 17.48
C VAL A 46 11.36 1.77 16.00
N ALA A 47 12.53 1.24 15.66
CA ALA A 47 12.94 1.07 14.26
C ALA A 47 11.99 0.11 13.53
N ALA A 48 11.64 -1.04 14.12
CA ALA A 48 10.69 -1.99 13.55
C ALA A 48 9.31 -1.37 13.28
N LYS A 49 8.86 -0.45 14.16
CA LYS A 49 7.64 0.34 13.92
C LYS A 49 7.80 1.33 12.76
N LEU A 50 8.93 2.03 12.67
CA LEU A 50 9.19 3.00 11.60
C LEU A 50 9.24 2.33 10.22
N PHE A 51 9.82 1.14 10.13
CA PHE A 51 9.79 0.32 8.91
C PHE A 51 8.43 -0.35 8.66
N GLY A 52 7.48 -0.22 9.59
CA GLY A 52 6.13 -0.78 9.46
C GLY A 52 6.07 -2.31 9.58
N LEU A 53 7.05 -2.94 10.21
CA LEU A 53 7.13 -4.40 10.39
C LEU A 53 6.38 -4.89 11.63
N ILE A 54 6.26 -4.04 12.65
CA ILE A 54 5.49 -4.35 13.86
C ILE A 54 4.52 -3.23 14.22
N ASP A 55 3.39 -3.60 14.79
CA ASP A 55 2.50 -2.73 15.54
C ASP A 55 2.67 -3.00 17.04
N THR A 56 2.68 -1.94 17.84
CA THR A 56 2.80 -2.04 19.30
C THR A 56 1.55 -1.57 20.06
N THR A 57 0.44 -1.31 19.37
CA THR A 57 -0.80 -0.77 19.97
C THR A 57 -1.44 -1.74 20.96
N GLN A 58 -1.41 -3.04 20.66
CA GLN A 58 -1.99 -4.12 21.48
C GLN A 58 -0.94 -5.19 21.82
N GLY A 59 0.29 -4.78 22.13
CA GLY A 59 1.45 -5.68 22.23
C GLY A 59 2.25 -5.75 20.93
N VAL A 60 3.32 -6.54 20.89
CA VAL A 60 4.22 -6.65 19.73
C VAL A 60 3.59 -7.58 18.70
N ASN A 61 2.94 -7.00 17.68
CA ASN A 61 2.25 -7.72 16.63
C ASN A 61 2.97 -7.53 15.30
N LEU A 62 3.12 -8.59 14.51
CA LEU A 62 3.63 -8.47 13.15
C LEU A 62 2.55 -7.82 12.27
N THR A 63 2.97 -6.90 11.40
CA THR A 63 2.09 -6.32 10.39
C THR A 63 1.94 -7.25 9.19
N ARG A 64 0.98 -6.96 8.31
CA ARG A 64 0.85 -7.66 7.03
C ARG A 64 2.15 -7.57 6.20
N LEU A 65 2.81 -6.42 6.22
CA LEU A 65 4.09 -6.21 5.55
C LEU A 65 5.18 -7.17 6.05
N ALA A 66 5.27 -7.37 7.37
CA ALA A 66 6.20 -8.36 7.92
C ALA A 66 5.84 -9.79 7.49
N LEU A 67 4.56 -10.14 7.43
CA LEU A 67 4.13 -11.45 6.94
C LEU A 67 4.48 -11.64 5.45
N ASP A 68 4.27 -10.63 4.62
CA ASP A 68 4.63 -10.66 3.20
C ASP A 68 6.15 -10.83 2.99
N TYR A 69 6.96 -10.39 3.96
CA TYR A 69 8.42 -10.58 3.94
C TYR A 69 8.90 -11.93 4.50
N PHE A 70 8.42 -12.34 5.69
CA PHE A 70 8.87 -13.56 6.38
C PHE A 70 8.15 -14.83 5.91
N LYS A 71 6.93 -14.69 5.37
CA LYS A 71 6.10 -15.76 4.81
C LYS A 71 5.61 -15.40 3.40
N PRO A 72 6.51 -15.11 2.46
CA PRO A 72 6.13 -14.73 1.11
C PRO A 72 5.50 -15.91 0.36
N THR A 73 4.47 -15.62 -0.44
CA THR A 73 3.92 -16.59 -1.40
C THR A 73 4.74 -16.64 -2.70
N ASP A 74 5.41 -15.53 -3.00
CA ASP A 74 6.21 -15.31 -4.20
C ASP A 74 7.38 -14.36 -3.91
N GLU A 75 8.45 -14.46 -4.69
CA GLU A 75 9.67 -13.65 -4.49
C GLU A 75 9.40 -12.15 -4.75
N GLU A 76 8.42 -11.83 -5.59
CA GLU A 76 8.01 -10.46 -5.86
C GLU A 76 7.42 -9.80 -4.61
N SER A 77 6.53 -10.47 -3.89
CA SER A 77 5.92 -10.01 -2.63
C SER A 77 6.97 -9.75 -1.57
N LYS A 78 7.98 -10.61 -1.46
CA LYS A 78 9.10 -10.41 -0.54
C LYS A 78 9.88 -9.13 -0.86
N GLN A 79 10.17 -8.92 -2.14
CA GLN A 79 10.91 -7.74 -2.59
C GLN A 79 10.08 -6.46 -2.45
N GLN A 80 8.79 -6.52 -2.75
CA GLN A 80 7.84 -5.41 -2.56
C GLN A 80 7.69 -5.06 -1.07
N ALA A 81 7.69 -6.05 -0.18
CA ALA A 81 7.66 -5.82 1.26
C ALA A 81 8.92 -5.07 1.74
N LEU A 82 10.11 -5.41 1.23
CA LEU A 82 11.35 -4.67 1.52
C LEU A 82 11.29 -3.22 1.03
N LEU A 83 10.80 -3.02 -0.20
CA LEU A 83 10.67 -1.68 -0.77
C LEU A 83 9.71 -0.84 0.07
N THR A 84 8.55 -1.41 0.39
CA THR A 84 7.52 -0.77 1.22
C THR A 84 8.05 -0.47 2.63
N ALA A 85 8.87 -1.36 3.20
CA ALA A 85 9.48 -1.13 4.51
C ALA A 85 10.35 0.14 4.51
N VAL A 86 11.22 0.28 3.50
CA VAL A 86 12.11 1.44 3.37
C VAL A 86 11.33 2.72 3.09
N THR A 87 10.30 2.67 2.24
CA THR A 87 9.48 3.84 1.92
C THR A 87 8.52 4.23 3.04
N ASN A 88 8.20 3.35 3.99
CA ASN A 88 7.38 3.70 5.16
C ASN A 88 8.05 4.69 6.13
N VAL A 89 9.39 4.76 6.12
CA VAL A 89 10.12 5.68 6.99
C VAL A 89 9.96 7.10 6.45
N ILE A 90 9.20 7.94 7.13
CA ILE A 90 8.90 9.34 6.72
C ILE A 90 10.19 10.12 6.39
N GLY A 91 11.24 9.97 7.21
CA GLY A 91 12.53 10.63 6.95
C GLY A 91 13.22 10.16 5.66
N TYR A 92 12.94 8.95 5.19
CA TYR A 92 13.48 8.43 3.93
C TYR A 92 12.64 8.87 2.73
N GLN A 93 11.33 9.06 2.90
CA GLN A 93 10.43 9.49 1.82
C GLN A 93 10.92 10.78 1.16
N GLY A 94 11.21 11.83 1.94
CA GLY A 94 11.69 13.11 1.38
C GLY A 94 13.03 13.00 0.65
N ILE A 95 13.91 12.10 1.10
CA ILE A 95 15.19 11.83 0.43
C ILE A 95 14.94 11.08 -0.88
N ILE A 96 14.11 10.03 -0.84
CA ILE A 96 13.78 9.18 -1.98
C ILE A 96 13.06 10.00 -3.06
N GLU A 97 12.08 10.82 -2.71
CA GLU A 97 11.36 11.68 -3.66
C GLU A 97 12.30 12.66 -4.37
N ARG A 98 13.23 13.27 -3.62
CA ARG A 98 14.17 14.25 -4.19
C ARG A 98 15.15 13.62 -5.20
N PHE A 99 15.61 12.41 -4.88
CA PHE A 99 16.61 11.67 -5.66
C PHE A 99 16.01 10.55 -6.52
N SER A 100 14.69 10.45 -6.63
CA SER A 100 14.02 9.48 -7.49
C SER A 100 14.47 9.68 -8.93
N GLU A 101 14.84 8.57 -9.59
CA GLU A 101 15.37 8.52 -10.96
C GLU A 101 16.68 9.29 -11.17
N LYS A 102 17.33 9.72 -10.08
CA LYS A 102 18.61 10.41 -10.11
C LYS A 102 19.68 9.55 -9.47
N ARG A 103 20.92 9.80 -9.87
CA ARG A 103 22.09 9.22 -9.21
C ARG A 103 22.17 9.74 -7.78
N LEU A 104 22.35 8.81 -6.84
CA LEU A 104 22.62 9.16 -5.45
C LEU A 104 23.90 10.00 -5.36
N PRO A 105 23.87 11.12 -4.63
CA PRO A 105 25.07 11.87 -4.38
C PRO A 105 26.05 11.03 -3.52
N PRO A 106 27.35 11.31 -3.59
CA PRO A 106 28.34 10.79 -2.66
C PRO A 106 27.91 11.00 -1.19
N LEU A 107 28.36 10.10 -0.31
CA LEU A 107 27.96 10.08 1.11
C LEU A 107 28.15 11.44 1.81
N ASP A 108 29.25 12.16 1.51
CA ASP A 108 29.54 13.47 2.11
C ASP A 108 28.48 14.52 1.75
N ILE A 109 28.03 14.52 0.49
CA ILE A 109 27.01 15.44 0.00
C ILE A 109 25.64 15.04 0.56
N LEU A 110 25.35 13.75 0.63
CA LEU A 110 24.12 13.23 1.21
C LEU A 110 24.01 13.57 2.71
N LYS A 111 25.12 13.43 3.45
CA LYS A 111 25.22 13.85 4.86
C LYS A 111 24.88 15.33 5.00
N ASN A 112 25.53 16.21 4.24
CA ASN A 112 25.28 17.65 4.31
C ASN A 112 23.84 18.01 3.97
N PHE A 113 23.22 17.28 3.05
CA PHE A 113 21.80 17.43 2.76
C PHE A 113 20.94 17.04 3.97
N ILE A 114 21.14 15.85 4.54
CA ILE A 114 20.38 15.36 5.71
C ILE A 114 20.56 16.28 6.92
N GLU A 115 21.78 16.77 7.16
CA GLU A 115 22.09 17.72 8.23
C GLU A 115 21.22 18.97 8.13
N ARG A 116 21.11 19.54 6.92
CA ARG A 116 20.35 20.78 6.66
C ARG A 116 18.84 20.57 6.58
N GLU A 117 18.41 19.45 6.03
CA GLU A 117 16.99 19.16 5.82
C GLU A 117 16.29 18.80 7.13
N PHE A 118 16.97 18.05 8.00
CA PHE A 118 16.41 17.53 9.25
C PHE A 118 16.95 18.22 10.51
N ASP A 119 17.77 19.27 10.36
CA ASP A 119 18.42 20.02 11.45
C ASP A 119 19.11 19.09 12.47
N LEU A 120 19.97 18.20 11.96
CA LEU A 120 20.64 17.17 12.75
C LEU A 120 22.08 17.56 13.08
N ALA A 121 22.59 17.05 14.21
CA ALA A 121 24.01 17.13 14.50
C ALA A 121 24.85 16.36 13.44
N PRO A 122 26.08 16.78 13.11
CA PRO A 122 26.88 16.18 12.05
C PRO A 122 27.10 14.67 12.20
N ASP A 123 27.33 14.19 13.41
CA ASP A 123 27.52 12.76 13.69
C ASP A 123 26.24 11.95 13.48
N ALA A 124 25.08 12.54 13.85
CA ALA A 124 23.78 11.92 13.63
C ALA A 124 23.44 11.88 12.13
N ALA A 125 23.67 12.98 11.41
CA ALA A 125 23.47 13.06 9.96
C ALA A 125 24.35 12.04 9.20
N ASN A 126 25.60 11.86 9.63
CA ASN A 126 26.50 10.87 9.06
C ASN A 126 25.97 9.44 9.24
N ALA A 127 25.54 9.10 10.46
CA ALA A 127 24.93 7.80 10.74
C ALA A 127 23.63 7.58 9.93
N CYS A 128 22.80 8.61 9.78
CA CYS A 128 21.59 8.54 8.95
C CYS A 128 21.92 8.26 7.48
N ALA A 129 22.92 8.95 6.92
CA ALA A 129 23.31 8.81 5.52
C ALA A 129 23.82 7.39 5.23
N ASP A 130 24.70 6.84 6.07
CA ASP A 130 25.22 5.48 5.92
C ASP A 130 24.08 4.44 6.00
N ILE A 131 23.20 4.55 7.00
CA ILE A 131 22.09 3.61 7.17
C ILE A 131 21.08 3.72 6.04
N PHE A 132 20.80 4.93 5.56
CA PHE A 132 19.93 5.14 4.40
C PHE A 132 20.48 4.40 3.17
N VAL A 133 21.75 4.65 2.82
CA VAL A 133 22.42 4.02 1.66
C VAL A 133 22.40 2.49 1.79
N ARG A 134 22.67 1.95 2.97
CA ARG A 134 22.58 0.49 3.21
C ARG A 134 21.16 -0.04 3.05
N SER A 135 20.17 0.68 3.57
CA SER A 135 18.75 0.26 3.52
C SER A 135 18.21 0.26 2.09
N VAL A 136 18.53 1.29 1.29
CA VAL A 136 18.11 1.35 -0.13
C VAL A 136 18.83 0.31 -0.99
N ASN A 137 20.12 0.05 -0.72
CA ASN A 137 20.84 -1.04 -1.39
C ASN A 137 20.23 -2.40 -1.05
N ARG A 138 19.89 -2.63 0.22
CA ARG A 138 19.27 -3.87 0.67
C ARG A 138 17.89 -4.10 0.05
N ALA A 139 17.11 -3.04 -0.12
CA ALA A 139 15.80 -3.09 -0.78
C ALA A 139 15.90 -3.17 -2.33
N GLY A 140 17.10 -3.20 -2.91
CA GLY A 140 17.27 -3.24 -4.37
C GLY A 140 16.81 -1.97 -5.08
N LEU A 141 16.67 -0.85 -4.36
CA LEU A 141 16.25 0.45 -4.88
C LEU A 141 17.36 1.16 -5.67
N VAL A 142 18.61 0.69 -5.55
CA VAL A 142 19.77 1.26 -6.23
C VAL A 142 20.13 0.39 -7.43
N ARG A 143 20.01 0.97 -8.63
CA ARG A 143 20.48 0.35 -9.87
C ARG A 143 22.02 0.36 -9.91
N GLY A 144 22.63 -0.53 -10.71
CA GLY A 144 24.09 -0.68 -10.80
C GLY A 144 24.89 0.59 -11.17
N ASP A 145 24.24 1.65 -11.60
CA ASP A 145 24.78 2.99 -11.86
C ASP A 145 24.65 3.96 -10.66
N SER A 146 24.25 3.46 -9.49
CA SER A 146 23.92 4.24 -8.27
C SER A 146 22.68 5.13 -8.42
N THR A 147 21.80 4.84 -9.39
CA THR A 147 20.54 5.56 -9.56
C THR A 147 19.45 4.96 -8.68
N LEU A 148 18.74 5.81 -7.93
CA LEU A 148 17.56 5.36 -7.18
C LEU A 148 16.41 5.12 -8.15
N SER A 149 15.87 3.91 -8.14
CA SER A 149 14.69 3.52 -8.92
C SER A 149 13.72 2.79 -7.99
N LEU A 150 12.53 3.34 -7.83
CA LEU A 150 11.41 2.66 -7.15
C LEU A 150 10.88 1.47 -7.97
N ASN A 151 11.17 1.44 -9.27
CA ASN A 151 10.94 0.27 -10.11
C ASN A 151 12.14 -0.67 -9.97
N VAL A 152 11.95 -1.75 -9.22
CA VAL A 152 12.89 -2.89 -9.22
C VAL A 152 12.91 -3.44 -10.65
N PRO A 153 14.04 -3.36 -11.38
CA PRO A 153 14.16 -4.09 -12.63
C PRO A 153 14.23 -5.55 -12.25
N VAL A 154 13.18 -6.31 -12.57
CA VAL A 154 13.27 -7.77 -12.63
C VAL A 154 14.53 -8.09 -13.45
N PRO A 155 15.49 -8.89 -12.95
CA PRO A 155 16.64 -9.26 -13.75
C PRO A 155 16.14 -10.09 -14.93
N SER A 156 15.84 -9.43 -16.06
CA SER A 156 15.72 -10.10 -17.35
C SER A 156 17.08 -10.73 -17.62
N SER A 157 17.13 -12.04 -17.40
CA SER A 157 18.21 -12.90 -17.82
C SER A 157 18.63 -12.52 -19.24
N ARG A 158 19.93 -12.24 -19.40
CA ARG A 158 20.57 -12.01 -20.69
C ARG A 158 20.27 -13.18 -21.63
N SER A 159 19.76 -12.86 -22.80
CA SER A 159 20.27 -13.45 -24.05
C SER A 159 20.11 -12.43 -25.17
N ALA A 160 21.23 -11.78 -25.49
CA ALA A 160 21.42 -11.13 -26.77
C ALA A 160 21.60 -12.23 -27.82
N VAL A 161 20.64 -12.39 -28.72
CA VAL A 161 20.92 -12.91 -30.06
C VAL A 161 20.25 -11.99 -31.07
N SER A 162 21.12 -11.35 -31.83
CA SER A 162 20.87 -10.57 -33.05
C SER A 162 19.92 -11.28 -34.00
N GLN A 163 18.93 -10.55 -34.53
CA GLN A 163 18.50 -10.74 -35.91
C GLN A 163 18.04 -9.40 -36.52
N LYS A 164 18.83 -8.97 -37.52
CA LYS A 164 18.55 -7.87 -38.44
C LYS A 164 17.35 -8.21 -39.34
N ALA A 165 16.46 -7.24 -39.43
CA ALA A 165 15.65 -6.79 -40.57
C ALA A 165 15.33 -7.77 -41.72
N PHE A 166 14.03 -7.94 -41.97
CA PHE A 166 13.47 -7.85 -43.31
C PHE A 166 12.23 -6.94 -43.30
N SER A 167 12.28 -5.91 -44.13
CA SER A 167 11.21 -4.95 -44.39
C SER A 167 10.22 -5.52 -45.41
N GLN A 168 8.92 -5.30 -45.21
CA GLN A 168 8.03 -4.73 -46.24
C GLN A 168 6.66 -4.33 -45.67
N ALA A 169 6.22 -3.12 -46.03
CA ALA A 169 4.90 -2.51 -45.78
C ALA A 169 3.80 -3.20 -46.63
N ILE A 170 2.47 -3.04 -46.50
CA ILE A 170 1.46 -2.01 -46.13
C ILE A 170 0.12 -2.84 -45.94
N PRO A 171 -1.12 -2.35 -45.64
CA PRO A 171 -1.67 -1.17 -44.94
C PRO A 171 -2.60 -1.50 -43.75
N SER A 172 -3.01 -0.45 -43.02
CA SER A 172 -4.06 -0.42 -42.02
C SER A 172 -5.40 -1.00 -42.52
N VAL A 173 -5.88 -2.05 -41.85
CA VAL A 173 -7.29 -2.44 -41.82
C VAL A 173 -7.62 -2.79 -40.38
N ILE A 174 -8.54 -2.04 -39.77
CA ILE A 174 -9.24 -2.48 -38.56
C ILE A 174 -10.23 -3.55 -39.01
N PRO A 175 -10.25 -4.72 -38.38
CA PRO A 175 -11.54 -5.33 -38.09
C PRO A 175 -11.65 -5.73 -36.63
N ASN A 176 -12.82 -5.39 -36.11
CA ASN A 176 -13.41 -5.84 -34.87
C ASN A 176 -13.53 -7.39 -34.81
N THR A 177 -13.82 -7.90 -33.60
CA THR A 177 -14.49 -9.18 -33.26
C THR A 177 -13.70 -10.49 -33.46
N LEU A 178 -13.70 -11.49 -32.57
CA LEU A 178 -14.34 -11.73 -31.27
C LEU A 178 -13.69 -12.97 -30.61
N ALA A 179 -13.87 -13.10 -29.29
CA ALA A 179 -13.41 -14.12 -28.36
C ALA A 179 -13.76 -15.60 -28.70
N PRO A 180 -13.27 -16.55 -27.87
CA PRO A 180 -14.22 -17.16 -26.93
C PRO A 180 -13.64 -17.39 -25.51
N GLY A 181 -14.45 -17.08 -24.51
CA GLY A 181 -14.16 -17.24 -23.08
C GLY A 181 -15.12 -16.39 -22.27
N SER A 182 -16.39 -16.80 -22.25
CA SER A 182 -17.56 -16.07 -21.77
C SER A 182 -17.52 -15.83 -20.25
N GLU A 183 -17.32 -14.59 -19.84
CA GLU A 183 -17.90 -14.06 -18.60
C GLU A 183 -18.61 -12.74 -18.99
N GLU A 184 -19.94 -12.78 -19.07
CA GLU A 184 -20.81 -11.67 -19.51
C GLU A 184 -20.67 -10.46 -18.57
N SER A 185 -19.69 -9.59 -18.82
CA SER A 185 -19.57 -8.35 -18.05
C SER A 185 -20.67 -7.38 -18.47
N GLU A 186 -21.59 -7.09 -17.55
CA GLU A 186 -22.68 -6.13 -17.72
C GLU A 186 -22.24 -4.74 -17.18
N SER A 187 -22.64 -3.67 -17.88
CA SER A 187 -22.35 -2.30 -17.47
C SER A 187 -23.49 -1.76 -16.61
N HIS A 188 -23.25 -1.57 -15.32
CA HIS A 188 -24.24 -1.01 -14.38
C HIS A 188 -23.97 0.48 -14.13
N TYR A 189 -25.02 1.30 -14.21
CA TYR A 189 -24.95 2.73 -13.94
C TYR A 189 -25.42 3.02 -12.51
N LEU A 190 -24.53 3.59 -11.69
CA LEU A 190 -24.81 3.99 -10.32
C LEU A 190 -24.86 5.53 -10.23
N SER A 191 -25.97 6.07 -9.72
CA SER A 191 -26.12 7.51 -9.48
C SER A 191 -25.69 7.85 -8.05
N LEU A 192 -24.72 8.75 -7.88
CA LEU A 192 -24.21 9.12 -6.56
C LEU A 192 -24.91 10.35 -5.97
N ASP A 193 -25.52 11.18 -6.80
CA ASP A 193 -26.23 12.39 -6.38
C ASP A 193 -27.28 12.78 -7.43
N ALA A 194 -28.56 12.83 -7.02
CA ALA A 194 -29.66 13.25 -7.89
C ALA A 194 -29.59 14.75 -8.23
N SER A 195 -28.94 15.57 -7.39
CA SER A 195 -28.89 17.03 -7.54
C SER A 195 -27.72 17.52 -8.40
N ARG A 196 -26.59 16.79 -8.43
CA ARG A 196 -25.38 17.16 -9.18
C ARG A 196 -25.07 16.25 -10.38
N ASN A 197 -25.98 15.34 -10.71
CA ASN A 197 -25.93 14.43 -11.87
C ASN A 197 -24.59 13.65 -11.98
N ARG A 198 -24.01 13.28 -10.84
CA ARG A 198 -22.75 12.50 -10.78
C ARG A 198 -23.07 11.02 -10.94
N ARG A 199 -22.53 10.41 -12.01
CA ARG A 199 -22.77 9.00 -12.36
C ARG A 199 -21.46 8.25 -12.42
N VAL A 200 -21.47 7.01 -11.95
CA VAL A 200 -20.34 6.07 -12.03
C VAL A 200 -20.82 4.83 -12.80
N THR A 201 -20.05 4.43 -13.80
CA THR A 201 -20.29 3.20 -14.56
C THR A 201 -19.38 2.11 -14.00
N VAL A 202 -19.96 0.98 -13.61
CA VAL A 202 -19.23 -0.18 -13.12
C VAL A 202 -19.41 -1.30 -14.14
N GLN A 203 -18.30 -1.87 -14.61
CA GLN A 203 -18.33 -3.13 -15.36
C GLN A 203 -18.14 -4.28 -14.38
N ALA A 204 -19.12 -5.16 -14.28
CA ALA A 204 -19.09 -6.30 -13.40
C ALA A 204 -19.67 -7.55 -14.10
N PRO A 205 -19.24 -8.76 -13.72
CA PRO A 205 -19.87 -10.00 -14.17
C PRO A 205 -21.38 -10.05 -13.84
N PRO A 206 -22.18 -10.86 -14.53
CA PRO A 206 -23.65 -10.81 -14.50
C PRO A 206 -24.25 -11.35 -13.19
N ILE A 207 -23.38 -11.85 -12.30
CA ILE A 207 -23.72 -12.43 -10.99
C ILE A 207 -23.94 -11.35 -9.91
N ILE A 208 -23.64 -10.09 -10.21
CA ILE A 208 -23.75 -9.04 -9.19
C ILE A 208 -25.22 -8.76 -8.83
N THR A 209 -25.53 -8.90 -7.54
CA THR A 209 -26.87 -8.69 -7.02
C THR A 209 -27.18 -7.20 -6.85
N ALA A 210 -28.46 -6.83 -6.90
CA ALA A 210 -28.89 -5.44 -6.68
C ALA A 210 -28.47 -4.91 -5.29
N SER A 211 -28.37 -5.78 -4.28
CA SER A 211 -27.86 -5.43 -2.95
C SER A 211 -26.35 -5.12 -2.95
N GLU A 212 -25.57 -5.82 -3.77
CA GLU A 212 -24.13 -5.56 -3.92
C GLU A 212 -23.90 -4.26 -4.68
N LEU A 213 -24.64 -4.00 -5.75
CA LEU A 213 -24.60 -2.72 -6.46
C LEU A 213 -24.96 -1.54 -5.54
N LYS A 214 -25.99 -1.69 -4.70
CA LYS A 214 -26.37 -0.68 -3.71
C LYS A 214 -25.30 -0.48 -2.64
N ARG A 215 -24.62 -1.56 -2.21
CA ARG A 215 -23.49 -1.46 -1.28
C ARG A 215 -22.31 -0.71 -1.90
N ILE A 216 -21.99 -0.99 -3.17
CA ILE A 216 -20.94 -0.28 -3.92
C ILE A 216 -21.30 1.21 -4.07
N GLN A 217 -22.55 1.51 -4.42
CA GLN A 217 -23.06 2.87 -4.52
C GLN A 217 -22.92 3.64 -3.19
N ASN A 218 -23.35 3.03 -2.07
CA ASN A 218 -23.24 3.64 -0.75
C ASN A 218 -21.78 3.84 -0.32
N TRP A 219 -20.91 2.86 -0.58
CA TRP A 219 -19.48 2.96 -0.29
C TRP A 219 -18.83 4.11 -1.08
N LEU A 220 -19.13 4.23 -2.38
CA LEU A 220 -18.65 5.32 -3.23
C LEU A 220 -19.15 6.69 -2.75
N ALA A 221 -20.40 6.78 -2.30
CA ALA A 221 -20.95 8.02 -1.78
C ALA A 221 -20.26 8.48 -0.49
N VAL A 222 -19.91 7.55 0.41
CA VAL A 222 -19.14 7.85 1.63
C VAL A 222 -17.72 8.30 1.27
N GLN A 223 -17.03 7.53 0.43
CA GLN A 223 -15.64 7.80 0.06
C GLN A 223 -15.47 9.14 -0.67
N LEU A 224 -16.46 9.54 -1.46
CA LEU A 224 -16.46 10.79 -2.22
C LEU A 224 -17.12 11.95 -1.46
N HIS A 225 -17.44 11.78 -0.17
CA HIS A 225 -18.07 12.77 0.69
C HIS A 225 -19.36 13.36 0.09
N VAL A 226 -20.19 12.50 -0.51
CA VAL A 226 -21.50 12.83 -1.13
C VAL A 226 -22.67 12.46 -0.21
N VAL A 227 -22.41 12.24 1.08
CA VAL A 227 -23.33 11.61 2.04
C VAL A 227 -24.61 12.42 2.30
N GLU A 228 -24.66 13.71 1.95
CA GLU A 228 -25.86 14.55 2.15
C GLU A 228 -27.06 14.19 1.25
N ALA A 229 -26.94 13.27 0.28
CA ALA A 229 -28.01 12.98 -0.69
C ALA A 229 -28.62 11.57 -0.64
N LEU A 230 -28.15 10.66 0.23
CA LEU A 230 -28.66 9.27 0.24
C LEU A 230 -29.87 9.03 1.14
N ASP A 231 -30.20 9.96 2.04
CA ASP A 231 -31.35 9.83 2.95
C ASP A 231 -32.66 10.43 2.42
N ALA A 232 -32.63 11.17 1.30
CA ALA A 232 -33.86 11.79 0.78
C ALA A 232 -34.81 10.81 0.08
N SER A 233 -34.31 9.68 -0.45
CA SER A 233 -35.13 8.76 -1.25
C SER A 233 -35.93 7.73 -0.45
N GLN A 234 -35.77 7.66 0.89
CA GLN A 234 -36.63 6.80 1.73
C GLN A 234 -37.82 7.53 2.36
N SER A 235 -37.83 8.85 2.36
CA SER A 235 -38.93 9.66 2.90
C SER A 235 -40.07 9.92 1.91
N GLU A 236 -39.85 9.85 0.59
CA GLU A 236 -40.89 10.15 -0.40
C GLU A 236 -41.70 8.94 -0.88
N GLN A 237 -41.23 7.70 -0.68
CA GLN A 237 -42.00 6.50 -1.05
C GLN A 237 -42.92 5.98 0.07
N LYS A 238 -42.81 6.51 1.30
CA LYS A 238 -43.70 6.13 2.41
C LYS A 238 -44.93 7.03 2.58
N ILE A 239 -44.99 8.16 1.87
CA ILE A 239 -46.10 9.13 1.98
C ILE A 239 -47.14 8.94 0.86
N SER A 240 -46.85 8.16 -0.19
CA SER A 240 -47.80 7.94 -1.29
C SER A 240 -48.65 6.66 -1.19
N ASN A 241 -48.48 5.84 -0.14
CA ASN A 241 -49.28 4.61 0.07
C ASN A 241 -50.33 4.71 1.19
N ASP A 242 -50.54 5.90 1.77
CA ASP A 242 -51.54 6.15 2.82
C ASP A 242 -52.65 7.14 2.39
N ALA A 243 -52.81 7.32 1.07
CA ALA A 243 -53.86 8.17 0.49
C ALA A 243 -54.64 7.37 -0.56
N GLY A 244 -55.32 6.30 -0.12
CA GLY A 244 -56.01 5.42 -1.05
C GLY A 244 -56.86 4.31 -0.48
N ASP A 245 -57.45 4.43 0.72
CA ASP A 245 -58.71 3.72 0.98
C ASP A 245 -59.52 4.39 2.10
N GLY A 246 -60.50 5.18 1.71
CA GLY A 246 -61.31 5.99 2.61
C GLY A 246 -62.60 6.41 1.93
N ARG A 247 -63.32 5.43 1.37
CA ARG A 247 -64.69 5.62 0.88
C ARG A 247 -65.64 4.63 1.53
N LEU A 248 -66.44 5.20 2.44
CA LEU A 248 -67.89 5.00 2.58
C LEU A 248 -68.39 3.61 3.03
N ALA A 249 -68.74 3.54 4.32
CA ALA A 249 -70.00 2.93 4.74
C ALA A 249 -70.52 3.66 6.00
N SER A 250 -71.27 4.73 5.77
CA SER A 250 -72.22 5.30 6.71
C SER A 250 -73.63 4.82 6.35
N GLU A 251 -74.48 4.78 7.37
CA GLU A 251 -75.95 4.59 7.33
C GLU A 251 -76.39 3.13 7.26
N SER A 252 -77.42 2.66 7.97
CA SER A 252 -78.25 3.12 9.10
C SER A 252 -79.08 1.89 9.50
#